data_AF-A0A259LR43-F1
#
_entry.id   AF-A0A259LR43-F1
#
_cell.length_a   1.000
_cell.length_b   1.000
_cell.length_c   1.000
_cell.angle_alpha   90.00
_cell.angle_beta   90.00
_cell.angle_gamma   90.00
#
_symmetry.space_group_name_H-M   'P 1'
#
loop_
_entity.id
_entity.type
_entity.pdbx_description
1 polymer ?
#
loop_
_entity_poly.entity_id
_entity_poly.type
_entity_poly.pdbx_seq_one_letter_code
_entity_poly.pdbx_strand_id
1 'polypeptide(L)'
;MGRPRLVAEQDMQETVFNVLADLALKATGQAIPPSRAYLMEARLAPLARREGFGTLADLVHCLESRQNPVFRNEVASALLTHDTWFFRERAVFDTVINAILPERLDATQSGRLRVWCAGGSTGQEAYSLAMLLEDEPGASLRSAKIEILSTDYCKYSTEKARLGVYNHYEAQRGLSIFRLMKHFNRMDSGDWQANETIRSRVSFRQHNLMETASGLGKFDLIFCRHVLSGMSKAARMRVAEVLVAQMAPGAVILLGEGETFQGLTDLLEPARDIRQGWVAAGTANRAAA
;
A
#
# COMPACT_ATOMS: atom_id res chain seq x y z
N MET A 1 9.97 -28.98 40.02
CA MET A 1 10.27 -27.54 39.82
C MET A 1 9.48 -27.05 38.62
N GLY A 2 8.32 -26.43 38.86
CA GLY A 2 7.47 -25.88 37.82
C GLY A 2 8.01 -24.52 37.37
N ARG A 3 8.20 -24.34 36.06
CA ARG A 3 8.43 -23.01 35.48
C ARG A 3 7.15 -22.18 35.63
N PRO A 4 7.21 -20.94 36.12
CA PRO A 4 6.04 -20.08 36.14
C PRO A 4 5.70 -19.66 34.71
N ARG A 5 4.44 -19.87 34.30
CA ARG A 5 3.84 -19.21 33.14
C ARG A 5 3.81 -17.70 33.42
N LEU A 6 4.63 -16.95 32.70
CA LEU A 6 4.51 -15.50 32.59
C LEU A 6 3.96 -15.18 31.21
N VAL A 7 2.65 -14.99 31.09
CA VAL A 7 2.04 -13.94 30.27
C VAL A 7 0.70 -13.61 30.94
N ALA A 8 0.58 -12.41 31.52
CA ALA A 8 -0.71 -11.86 31.86
C ALA A 8 -1.42 -11.52 30.54
N GLU A 9 -2.45 -12.26 30.18
CA GLU A 9 -3.47 -11.78 29.24
C GLU A 9 -4.16 -10.61 29.94
N GLN A 10 -3.80 -9.38 29.57
CA GLN A 10 -4.65 -8.24 29.86
C GLN A 10 -5.75 -8.25 28.80
N ASP A 11 -6.95 -8.67 29.19
CA ASP A 11 -8.12 -8.48 28.36
C ASP A 11 -8.33 -6.96 28.18
N MET A 12 -8.17 -6.47 26.94
CA MET A 12 -8.57 -5.11 26.60
C MET A 12 -10.06 -4.96 26.92
N GLN A 13 -10.42 -3.92 27.68
CA GLN A 13 -11.81 -3.63 27.99
C GLN A 13 -12.64 -3.56 26.70
N GLU A 14 -13.75 -4.29 26.67
CA GLU A 14 -14.59 -4.45 25.48
C GLU A 14 -14.99 -3.10 24.86
N THR A 15 -15.28 -2.09 25.69
CA THR A 15 -15.57 -0.72 25.25
C THR A 15 -14.40 -0.05 24.52
N VAL A 16 -13.17 -0.21 25.01
CA VAL A 16 -11.96 0.37 24.40
C VAL A 16 -11.71 -0.29 23.05
N PHE A 17 -11.82 -1.62 22.98
CA PHE A 17 -11.70 -2.36 21.73
C PHE A 17 -12.73 -1.88 20.70
N ASN A 18 -14.01 -1.81 21.09
CA ASN A 18 -15.11 -1.45 20.20
C ASN A 18 -14.92 -0.05 19.58
N VAL A 19 -14.48 0.93 20.37
CA VAL A 19 -14.23 2.30 19.86
C VAL A 19 -13.08 2.30 18.84
N LEU A 20 -11.99 1.61 19.11
CA LEU A 20 -10.84 1.54 18.22
C LEU A 20 -11.14 0.74 16.94
N ALA A 21 -11.88 -0.35 17.06
CA ALA A 21 -12.31 -1.18 15.93
C ALA A 21 -13.27 -0.40 15.02
N ASP A 22 -14.24 0.30 15.60
CA ASP A 22 -15.17 1.17 14.88
C ASP A 22 -14.44 2.32 14.17
N LEU A 23 -13.45 2.94 14.84
CA LEU A 23 -12.62 3.98 14.24
C LEU A 23 -11.86 3.44 13.02
N ALA A 24 -11.18 2.29 13.14
CA ALA A 24 -10.46 1.68 12.03
C ALA A 24 -11.39 1.35 10.86
N LEU A 25 -12.56 0.75 11.15
CA LEU A 25 -13.54 0.35 10.15
C LEU A 25 -14.12 1.57 9.42
N LYS A 26 -14.53 2.61 10.14
CA LYS A 26 -15.13 3.80 9.53
C LYS A 26 -14.13 4.63 8.74
N ALA A 27 -12.90 4.80 9.27
CA ALA A 27 -11.90 5.66 8.64
C ALA A 27 -11.22 4.98 7.43
N THR A 28 -10.98 3.67 7.51
CA THR A 28 -10.10 2.95 6.56
C THR A 28 -10.73 1.70 5.95
N GLY A 29 -11.91 1.29 6.44
CA GLY A 29 -12.55 0.05 6.01
C GLY A 29 -11.98 -1.23 6.63
N GLN A 30 -10.92 -1.14 7.44
CA GLN A 30 -10.30 -2.29 8.10
C GLN A 30 -11.17 -2.83 9.24
N ALA A 31 -11.53 -4.11 9.13
CA ALA A 31 -12.28 -4.83 10.15
C ALA A 31 -11.30 -5.59 11.04
N ILE A 32 -11.19 -5.18 12.30
CA ILE A 32 -10.30 -5.83 13.28
C ILE A 32 -11.16 -6.75 14.15
N PRO A 33 -10.99 -8.08 14.07
CA PRO A 33 -11.75 -9.01 14.92
C PRO A 33 -11.22 -9.01 16.36
N PRO A 34 -12.04 -9.38 17.36
CA PRO A 34 -11.61 -9.48 18.76
C PRO A 34 -10.38 -10.37 18.96
N SER A 35 -10.24 -11.45 18.18
CA SER A 35 -9.05 -12.33 18.21
C SER A 35 -7.72 -11.65 17.85
N ARG A 36 -7.78 -10.41 17.32
CA ARG A 36 -6.62 -9.58 16.98
C ARG A 36 -6.52 -8.34 17.87
N ALA A 37 -7.26 -8.27 18.97
CA ALA A 37 -7.24 -7.16 19.95
C ALA A 37 -5.81 -6.84 20.43
N TYR A 38 -4.99 -7.85 20.70
CA TYR A 38 -3.59 -7.68 21.13
C TYR A 38 -2.73 -6.87 20.14
N LEU A 39 -3.07 -6.88 18.84
CA LEU A 39 -2.35 -6.08 17.85
C LEU A 39 -2.63 -4.58 18.01
N MET A 40 -3.81 -4.20 18.52
CA MET A 40 -4.14 -2.80 18.74
C MET A 40 -3.23 -2.19 19.80
N GLU A 41 -3.02 -2.90 20.91
CA GLU A 41 -2.10 -2.48 21.97
C GLU A 41 -0.68 -2.31 21.43
N ALA A 42 -0.14 -3.34 20.78
CA ALA A 42 1.21 -3.29 20.23
C ALA A 42 1.39 -2.13 19.23
N ARG A 43 0.39 -1.87 18.38
CA ARG A 43 0.43 -0.84 17.34
C ARG A 43 0.23 0.57 17.88
N LEU A 44 -0.61 0.74 18.90
CA LEU A 44 -0.90 2.05 19.50
C LEU A 44 0.08 2.43 20.59
N ALA A 45 0.84 1.49 21.16
CA ALA A 45 1.78 1.77 22.24
C ALA A 45 2.82 2.89 21.91
N PRO A 46 3.42 2.96 20.71
CA PRO A 46 4.30 4.08 20.36
C PRO A 46 3.58 5.44 20.38
N LEU A 47 2.34 5.49 19.86
CA LEU A 47 1.53 6.69 19.82
C LEU A 47 1.10 7.11 21.24
N ALA A 48 0.64 6.16 22.05
CA ALA A 48 0.27 6.39 23.45
C ALA A 48 1.44 6.97 24.25
N ARG A 49 2.65 6.39 24.11
CA ARG A 49 3.86 6.93 24.77
C ARG A 49 4.21 8.34 24.30
N ARG A 50 4.10 8.63 23.00
CA ARG A 50 4.38 9.97 22.44
C ARG A 50 3.46 11.04 23.04
N GLU A 51 2.19 10.70 23.22
CA GLU A 51 1.16 11.60 23.75
C GLU A 51 1.07 11.60 25.29
N GLY A 52 1.85 10.75 25.97
CA GLY A 52 1.84 10.66 27.43
C GLY A 52 0.64 9.93 28.02
N PHE A 53 -0.05 9.07 27.25
CA PHE A 53 -1.14 8.24 27.76
C PHE A 53 -0.60 7.02 28.51
N GLY A 54 -1.13 6.77 29.70
CA GLY A 54 -0.75 5.61 30.53
C GLY A 54 -1.42 4.32 30.09
N THR A 55 -2.61 4.42 29.49
CA THR A 55 -3.42 3.29 29.03
C THR A 55 -4.10 3.59 27.69
N LEU A 56 -4.59 2.55 27.00
CA LEU A 56 -5.45 2.75 25.83
C LEU A 56 -6.80 3.38 26.19
N ALA A 57 -7.28 3.18 27.42
CA ALA A 57 -8.49 3.84 27.90
C ALA A 57 -8.32 5.37 27.94
N ASP A 58 -7.14 5.87 28.36
CA ASP A 58 -6.84 7.31 28.34
C ASP A 58 -6.83 7.85 26.91
N LEU A 59 -6.27 7.09 25.97
CA LEU A 59 -6.26 7.43 24.54
C LEU A 59 -7.68 7.48 23.98
N VAL A 60 -8.52 6.49 24.28
CA VAL A 60 -9.94 6.47 23.85
C VAL A 60 -10.71 7.63 24.46
N HIS A 61 -10.53 7.90 25.75
CA HIS A 61 -11.14 9.06 26.40
C HIS A 61 -10.75 10.37 25.72
N CYS A 62 -9.47 10.53 25.32
CA CYS A 62 -9.02 11.68 24.54
C CYS A 62 -9.70 11.76 23.17
N LEU A 63 -9.82 10.63 22.44
CA LEU A 63 -10.48 10.58 21.14
C LEU A 63 -11.95 11.00 21.19
N GLU A 64 -12.66 10.62 22.25
CA GLU A 64 -14.08 10.92 22.43
C GLU A 64 -14.32 12.34 22.94
N SER A 65 -13.45 12.83 23.84
CA SER A 65 -13.57 14.17 24.41
C SER A 65 -13.11 15.29 23.48
N ARG A 66 -12.24 15.00 22.50
CA ARG A 66 -11.69 16.01 21.58
C ARG A 66 -12.06 15.73 20.13
N GLN A 67 -12.64 16.71 19.46
CA GLN A 67 -12.82 16.70 18.01
C GLN A 67 -11.51 17.09 17.30
N ASN A 68 -10.50 16.21 17.37
CA ASN A 68 -9.24 16.40 16.66
C ASN A 68 -9.13 15.40 15.48
N PRO A 69 -9.48 15.81 14.25
CA PRO A 69 -9.44 14.92 13.09
C PRO A 69 -8.03 14.42 12.75
N VAL A 70 -6.99 15.23 13.03
CA VAL A 70 -5.60 14.83 12.79
C VAL A 70 -5.22 13.66 13.70
N PHE A 71 -5.50 13.79 15.00
CA PHE A 71 -5.20 12.74 15.98
C PHE A 71 -6.02 11.46 15.70
N ARG A 72 -7.31 11.59 15.36
CA ARG A 72 -8.15 10.46 14.96
C ARG A 72 -7.57 9.71 13.76
N ASN A 73 -7.08 10.43 12.76
CA ASN A 73 -6.46 9.83 11.57
C ASN A 73 -5.14 9.14 11.91
N GLU A 74 -4.34 9.68 12.83
CA GLU A 74 -3.11 9.04 13.31
C GLU A 74 -3.39 7.74 14.06
N VAL A 75 -4.39 7.71 14.95
CA VAL A 75 -4.82 6.48 15.63
C VAL A 75 -5.31 5.46 14.61
N ALA A 76 -6.19 5.85 13.68
CA ALA A 76 -6.68 4.96 12.63
C ALA A 76 -5.53 4.41 11.77
N SER A 77 -4.54 5.24 11.43
CA SER A 77 -3.37 4.84 10.65
C SER A 77 -2.51 3.83 11.41
N ALA A 78 -2.30 4.05 12.71
CA ALA A 78 -1.51 3.15 13.55
C ALA A 78 -2.13 1.75 13.63
N LEU A 79 -3.47 1.65 13.57
CA LEU A 79 -4.18 0.38 13.59
C LEU A 79 -4.00 -0.45 12.30
N LEU A 80 -3.49 0.13 11.22
CA LEU A 80 -3.25 -0.56 9.95
C LEU A 80 -2.02 -1.48 10.00
N THR A 81 -1.96 -2.43 9.06
CA THR A 81 -0.75 -3.23 8.82
C THR A 81 0.14 -2.50 7.82
N HIS A 82 1.38 -2.20 8.21
CA HIS A 82 2.36 -1.48 7.38
C HIS A 82 3.48 -2.39 6.84
N ASP A 83 3.21 -3.69 6.68
CA ASP A 83 4.23 -4.65 6.28
C ASP A 83 4.50 -4.59 4.77
N THR A 84 5.68 -4.10 4.41
CA THR A 84 6.12 -3.91 3.02
C THR A 84 7.63 -4.11 2.92
N TRP A 85 8.11 -4.50 1.75
CA TRP A 85 9.52 -4.67 1.46
C TRP A 85 9.78 -4.59 -0.04
N PHE A 86 11.04 -4.35 -0.41
CA PHE A 86 11.43 -4.21 -1.81
C PHE A 86 11.22 -5.52 -2.56
N PHE A 87 10.68 -5.44 -3.76
CA PHE A 87 10.47 -6.57 -4.66
C PHE A 87 9.61 -7.69 -4.07
N ARG A 88 8.67 -7.35 -3.19
CA ARG A 88 7.66 -8.28 -2.67
C ARG A 88 6.87 -8.91 -3.81
N GLU A 89 6.86 -10.24 -3.89
CA GLU A 89 6.37 -11.03 -5.03
C GLU A 89 7.03 -10.63 -6.35
N ARG A 90 8.35 -10.83 -6.44
CA ARG A 90 9.18 -10.41 -7.59
C ARG A 90 8.61 -10.80 -8.96
N ALA A 91 8.00 -11.98 -9.08
CA ALA A 91 7.39 -12.44 -10.32
C ALA A 91 6.33 -11.47 -10.88
N VAL A 92 5.57 -10.79 -10.01
CA VAL A 92 4.59 -9.76 -10.43
C VAL A 92 5.29 -8.60 -11.13
N PHE A 93 6.42 -8.13 -10.58
CA PHE A 93 7.21 -7.07 -11.21
C PHE A 93 7.83 -7.51 -12.54
N ASP A 94 8.26 -8.77 -12.65
CA ASP A 94 8.80 -9.30 -13.90
C ASP A 94 7.70 -9.36 -14.97
N THR A 95 6.46 -9.74 -14.63
CA THR A 95 5.30 -9.66 -15.54
C THR A 95 4.99 -8.22 -15.93
N VAL A 96 5.09 -7.27 -15.00
CA VAL A 96 4.84 -5.84 -15.26
C VAL A 96 5.81 -5.30 -16.32
N ILE A 97 7.09 -5.58 -16.18
CA ILE A 97 8.14 -5.05 -17.07
C ILE A 97 8.13 -5.76 -18.43
N ASN A 98 7.90 -7.07 -18.45
CA ASN A 98 8.04 -7.87 -19.67
C ASN A 98 6.76 -8.01 -20.49
N ALA A 99 5.59 -7.79 -19.90
CA ALA A 99 4.31 -7.99 -20.59
C ALA A 99 3.39 -6.77 -20.45
N ILE A 100 3.04 -6.38 -19.23
CA ILE A 100 1.97 -5.40 -19.00
C ILE A 100 2.37 -4.02 -19.54
N LEU A 101 3.47 -3.43 -19.07
CA LEU A 101 3.84 -2.08 -19.50
C LEU A 101 4.14 -1.98 -21.00
N PRO A 102 4.82 -2.95 -21.65
CA PRO A 102 4.97 -2.94 -23.10
C PRO A 102 3.63 -2.93 -23.86
N GLU A 103 2.71 -3.84 -23.52
CA GLU A 103 1.38 -3.90 -24.15
C GLU A 103 0.60 -2.58 -23.94
N ARG A 104 0.66 -2.04 -22.73
CA ARG A 104 0.03 -0.75 -22.41
C ARG A 104 0.67 0.41 -23.18
N LEU A 105 1.99 0.37 -23.41
CA LEU A 105 2.71 1.39 -24.15
C LEU A 105 2.28 1.40 -25.63
N ASP A 106 2.15 0.22 -26.23
CA ASP A 106 1.74 0.09 -27.63
C ASP A 106 0.29 0.56 -27.85
N ALA A 107 -0.56 0.41 -26.83
CA ALA A 107 -1.95 0.86 -26.86
C ALA A 107 -2.14 2.37 -26.62
N THR A 108 -1.14 3.10 -26.10
CA THR A 108 -1.26 4.54 -25.82
C THR A 108 -0.78 5.39 -26.99
N GLN A 109 -1.61 6.35 -27.41
CA GLN A 109 -1.21 7.32 -28.44
C GLN A 109 -0.20 8.36 -27.95
N SER A 110 -0.08 8.51 -26.63
CA SER A 110 0.74 9.57 -26.03
C SER A 110 2.21 9.17 -25.79
N GLY A 111 2.54 7.88 -25.89
CA GLY A 111 3.84 7.33 -25.48
C GLY A 111 4.14 7.52 -23.98
N ARG A 112 3.12 7.83 -23.17
CA ARG A 112 3.22 8.02 -21.72
C ARG A 112 2.32 7.02 -21.02
N LEU A 113 2.86 6.44 -19.95
CA LEU A 113 2.15 5.53 -19.06
C LEU A 113 2.07 6.13 -17.67
N ARG A 114 0.97 5.83 -16.98
CA ARG A 114 0.79 6.20 -15.58
C ARG A 114 0.52 4.96 -14.75
N VAL A 115 1.30 4.79 -13.68
CA VAL A 115 1.19 3.70 -12.72
C VAL A 115 0.77 4.26 -11.37
N TRP A 116 -0.20 3.61 -10.73
CA TRP A 116 -0.63 3.95 -9.38
C TRP A 116 -0.37 2.81 -8.40
N CYS A 117 0.46 3.03 -7.38
CA CYS A 117 0.58 2.18 -6.20
C CYS A 117 -0.43 2.64 -5.14
N ALA A 118 -1.62 2.06 -5.16
CA ALA A 118 -2.69 2.30 -4.20
C ALA A 118 -2.45 1.50 -2.92
N GLY A 119 -2.14 2.18 -1.81
CA GLY A 119 -1.68 1.57 -0.55
C GLY A 119 -0.17 1.31 -0.55
N GLY A 120 0.61 2.25 -1.06
CA GLY A 120 2.06 2.08 -1.28
C GLY A 120 2.92 2.11 -0.02
N SER A 121 2.33 2.29 1.17
CA SER A 121 2.99 2.26 2.48
C SER A 121 4.25 3.13 2.52
N THR A 122 5.38 2.57 2.97
CA THR A 122 6.66 3.27 3.08
C THR A 122 7.45 3.33 1.76
N GLY A 123 6.81 3.02 0.62
CA GLY A 123 7.30 3.34 -0.72
C GLY A 123 8.09 2.24 -1.45
N GLN A 124 8.38 1.12 -0.80
CA GLN A 124 9.24 0.06 -1.35
C GLN A 124 8.68 -0.53 -2.65
N GLU A 125 7.36 -0.69 -2.78
CA GLU A 125 6.75 -1.19 -4.02
C GLU A 125 7.01 -0.24 -5.21
N ALA A 126 6.74 1.05 -5.01
CA ALA A 126 6.92 2.06 -6.05
C ALA A 126 8.41 2.24 -6.40
N TYR A 127 9.30 2.20 -5.41
CA TYR A 127 10.74 2.24 -5.65
C TYR A 127 11.27 0.98 -6.33
N SER A 128 10.72 -0.20 -6.03
CA SER A 128 11.07 -1.43 -6.75
C SER A 128 10.73 -1.34 -8.23
N LEU A 129 9.57 -0.77 -8.57
CA LEU A 129 9.24 -0.52 -9.97
C LEU A 129 10.18 0.51 -10.61
N ALA A 130 10.45 1.62 -9.92
CA ALA A 130 11.37 2.65 -10.42
C ALA A 130 12.78 2.10 -10.68
N MET A 131 13.31 1.30 -9.76
CA MET A 131 14.60 0.63 -9.91
C MET A 131 14.61 -0.36 -11.08
N LEU A 132 13.51 -1.08 -11.31
CA LEU A 132 13.42 -2.00 -12.44
C LEU A 132 13.41 -1.28 -13.79
N LEU A 133 12.65 -0.19 -13.88
CA LEU A 133 12.63 0.65 -15.07
C LEU A 133 13.97 1.34 -15.33
N GLU A 134 14.76 1.57 -14.30
CA GLU A 134 16.13 2.10 -14.43
C GLU A 134 17.14 1.01 -14.83
N ASP A 135 17.08 -0.16 -14.18
CA ASP A 135 18.07 -1.23 -14.37
C ASP A 135 17.85 -1.98 -15.68
N GLU A 136 16.61 -2.39 -15.93
CA GLU A 136 16.25 -3.43 -16.90
C GLU A 136 14.89 -3.11 -17.59
N PRO A 137 14.69 -1.92 -18.19
CA PRO A 137 13.39 -1.54 -18.76
C PRO A 137 12.91 -2.41 -19.93
N GLY A 138 13.77 -3.23 -20.54
CA GLY A 138 13.49 -3.84 -21.84
C GLY A 138 13.55 -2.81 -22.99
N ALA A 139 13.67 -3.28 -24.24
CA ALA A 139 13.91 -2.38 -25.37
C ALA A 139 12.76 -1.38 -25.61
N SER A 140 11.51 -1.82 -25.45
CA SER A 140 10.31 -1.00 -25.70
C SER A 140 10.11 0.10 -24.66
N LEU A 141 10.48 -0.11 -23.39
CA LEU A 141 10.25 0.89 -22.34
C LEU A 141 11.40 1.89 -22.18
N ARG A 142 12.54 1.71 -22.86
CA ARG A 142 13.73 2.59 -22.70
C ARG A 142 13.43 4.07 -22.96
N SER A 143 12.55 4.37 -23.92
CA SER A 143 12.14 5.73 -24.28
C SER A 143 10.78 6.13 -23.70
N ALA A 144 10.11 5.22 -22.98
CA ALA A 144 8.77 5.43 -22.46
C ALA A 144 8.80 6.44 -21.31
N LYS A 145 7.84 7.37 -21.31
CA LYS A 145 7.62 8.26 -20.16
C LYS A 145 6.66 7.57 -19.20
N ILE A 146 7.20 7.03 -18.11
CA ILE A 146 6.41 6.31 -17.11
C ILE A 146 6.37 7.12 -15.82
N GLU A 147 5.17 7.50 -15.42
CA GLU A 147 4.94 8.20 -14.15
C GLU A 147 4.45 7.22 -13.09
N ILE A 148 5.11 7.22 -11.93
CA ILE A 148 4.69 6.39 -10.80
C ILE A 148 4.13 7.33 -9.72
N LEU A 149 2.86 7.15 -9.41
CA LEU A 149 2.22 7.74 -8.24
C LEU A 149 2.04 6.66 -7.18
N SER A 150 2.49 6.91 -5.97
CA SER A 150 2.21 6.09 -4.81
C SER A 150 1.35 6.86 -3.82
N THR A 151 0.30 6.22 -3.31
CA THR A 151 -0.57 6.81 -2.30
C THR A 151 -0.80 5.90 -1.12
N ASP A 152 -0.92 6.48 0.07
CA ASP A 152 -1.25 5.74 1.28
C ASP A 152 -2.15 6.56 2.21
N TYR A 153 -2.93 5.87 3.05
CA TYR A 153 -3.73 6.50 4.10
C TYR A 153 -2.85 7.11 5.20
N CYS A 154 -1.78 6.39 5.56
CA CYS A 154 -0.86 6.78 6.62
C CYS A 154 0.06 7.90 6.16
N LYS A 155 -0.14 9.08 6.75
CA LYS A 155 0.71 10.26 6.51
C LYS A 155 2.17 9.93 6.80
N TYR A 156 2.48 9.33 7.95
CA TYR A 156 3.85 8.98 8.33
C TYR A 156 4.52 8.07 7.29
N SER A 157 3.83 7.02 6.82
CA SER A 157 4.35 6.13 5.79
C SER A 157 4.63 6.87 4.48
N THR A 158 3.71 7.77 4.09
CA THR A 158 3.86 8.62 2.90
C THR A 158 5.05 9.58 3.02
N GLU A 159 5.24 10.23 4.17
CA GLU A 159 6.39 11.12 4.42
C GLU A 159 7.71 10.35 4.35
N LYS A 160 7.77 9.18 5.02
CA LYS A 160 8.93 8.30 4.99
C LYS A 160 9.26 7.85 3.56
N ALA A 161 8.25 7.46 2.80
CA ALA A 161 8.41 7.08 1.40
C ALA A 161 9.00 8.22 0.56
N ARG A 162 8.53 9.46 0.75
CA ARG A 162 9.05 10.64 0.04
C ARG A 162 10.51 10.97 0.41
N LEU A 163 10.87 10.81 1.68
CA LEU A 163 12.26 10.96 2.14
C LEU A 163 13.15 9.85 1.59
N GLY A 164 12.59 8.65 1.37
CA GLY A 164 13.28 7.50 0.83
C GLY A 164 14.34 6.94 1.77
N VAL A 165 14.19 7.14 3.08
CA VAL A 165 15.15 6.71 4.12
C VAL A 165 14.68 5.40 4.77
N TYR A 166 15.57 4.42 4.80
CA TYR A 166 15.32 3.08 5.31
C TYR A 166 16.46 2.64 6.21
N ASN A 167 16.12 2.01 7.32
CA ASN A 167 17.14 1.43 8.18
C ASN A 167 17.78 0.19 7.51
N HIS A 168 18.85 -0.33 8.12
CA HIS A 168 19.57 -1.48 7.59
C HIS A 168 18.68 -2.70 7.31
N TYR A 169 17.76 -3.02 8.23
CA TYR A 169 16.85 -4.16 8.09
C TYR A 169 15.88 -3.97 6.93
N GLU A 170 15.26 -2.81 6.82
CA GLU A 170 14.32 -2.49 5.74
C GLU A 170 15.00 -2.47 4.37
N ALA A 171 16.21 -1.91 4.29
CA ALA A 171 16.98 -1.86 3.07
C ALA A 171 17.41 -3.25 2.60
N GLN A 172 17.82 -4.14 3.51
CA GLN A 172 18.24 -5.50 3.15
C GLN A 172 17.07 -6.44 2.83
N ARG A 173 15.85 -6.08 3.22
CA ARG A 173 14.67 -6.91 2.95
C ARG A 173 14.25 -6.77 1.48
N GLY A 174 14.81 -7.66 0.65
CA GLY A 174 14.44 -7.82 -0.76
C GLY A 174 15.32 -7.08 -1.77
N LEU A 175 16.15 -6.11 -1.35
CA LEU A 175 17.18 -5.53 -2.23
C LEU A 175 18.39 -6.46 -2.34
N SER A 176 18.91 -6.61 -3.56
CA SER A 176 20.25 -7.16 -3.75
C SER A 176 21.29 -6.11 -3.33
N ILE A 177 22.48 -6.57 -2.93
CA ILE A 177 23.59 -5.66 -2.58
C ILE A 177 23.96 -4.74 -3.74
N PHE A 178 23.87 -5.25 -4.98
CA PHE A 178 24.11 -4.45 -6.19
C PHE A 178 23.13 -3.29 -6.30
N ARG A 179 21.82 -3.54 -6.15
CA ARG A 179 20.80 -2.48 -6.19
C ARG A 179 20.93 -1.51 -5.03
N LEU A 180 21.28 -1.99 -3.85
CA LEU A 180 21.52 -1.13 -2.70
C LEU A 180 22.68 -0.16 -2.98
N MET A 181 23.83 -0.65 -3.46
CA MET A 181 24.98 0.21 -3.76
C MET A 181 24.72 1.15 -4.94
N LYS A 182 23.93 0.73 -5.94
CA LYS A 182 23.63 1.54 -7.12
C LYS A 182 22.60 2.64 -6.84
N HIS A 183 21.56 2.32 -6.06
CA HIS A 183 20.36 3.16 -5.94
C HIS A 183 20.21 3.87 -4.59
N PHE A 184 21.09 3.58 -3.61
CA PHE A 184 21.03 4.18 -2.29
C PHE A 184 22.39 4.76 -1.86
N ASN A 185 22.32 5.86 -1.12
CA ASN A 185 23.45 6.47 -0.45
C ASN A 185 23.41 6.11 1.03
N ARG A 186 24.56 5.80 1.63
CA ARG A 186 24.66 5.62 3.08
C ARG A 186 24.67 6.98 3.76
N MET A 187 23.82 7.16 4.77
CA MET A 187 23.77 8.36 5.60
C MET A 187 24.70 8.24 6.80
N ASP A 188 25.05 9.39 7.40
CA ASP A 188 25.85 9.44 8.63
C ASP A 188 25.17 8.73 9.82
N SER A 189 23.83 8.68 9.84
CA SER A 189 23.06 7.92 10.83
C SER A 189 23.27 6.40 10.72
N GLY A 190 23.85 5.93 9.62
CA GLY A 190 23.91 4.52 9.26
C GLY A 190 22.66 4.01 8.54
N ASP A 191 21.68 4.86 8.25
CA ASP A 191 20.54 4.52 7.38
C ASP A 191 20.91 4.60 5.89
N TRP A 192 20.02 4.11 5.04
CA TRP A 192 20.14 4.18 3.58
C TRP A 192 19.08 5.10 3.01
N GLN A 193 19.49 6.03 2.14
CA GLN A 193 18.57 6.90 1.43
C GLN A 193 18.58 6.60 -0.07
N ALA A 194 17.41 6.41 -0.66
CA ALA A 194 17.28 6.30 -2.11
C ALA A 194 17.87 7.55 -2.78
N ASN A 195 18.67 7.37 -3.82
CA ASN A 195 19.30 8.47 -4.53
C ASN A 195 18.26 9.31 -5.31
N GLU A 196 18.67 10.50 -5.76
CA GLU A 196 17.77 11.45 -6.43
C GLU A 196 17.21 10.90 -7.76
N THR A 197 17.99 10.09 -8.49
CA THR A 197 17.55 9.43 -9.73
C THR A 197 16.32 8.57 -9.51
N ILE A 198 16.30 7.78 -8.44
CA ILE A 198 15.16 6.92 -8.11
C ILE A 198 14.03 7.71 -7.42
N ARG A 199 14.36 8.66 -6.55
CA ARG A 199 13.36 9.49 -5.85
C ARG A 199 12.54 10.37 -6.79
N SER A 200 13.17 10.97 -7.80
CA SER A 200 12.49 11.81 -8.78
C SER A 200 11.54 11.05 -9.71
N ARG A 201 11.66 9.72 -9.81
CA ARG A 201 10.77 8.86 -10.61
C ARG A 201 9.42 8.57 -9.94
N VAL A 202 9.27 8.85 -8.65
CA VAL A 202 8.07 8.49 -7.88
C VAL A 202 7.49 9.71 -7.17
N SER A 203 6.21 9.96 -7.39
CA SER A 203 5.42 10.93 -6.62
C SER A 203 4.70 10.25 -5.47
N PHE A 204 4.70 10.85 -4.29
CA PHE A 204 4.00 10.35 -3.11
C PHE A 204 2.90 11.32 -2.68
N ARG A 205 1.69 10.81 -2.41
CA ARG A 205 0.58 11.61 -1.88
C ARG A 205 -0.19 10.83 -0.82
N GLN A 206 -0.75 11.53 0.16
CA GLN A 206 -1.70 10.91 1.07
C GLN A 206 -3.04 10.76 0.35
N HIS A 207 -3.66 9.59 0.44
CA HIS A 207 -5.01 9.36 -0.08
C HIS A 207 -5.71 8.21 0.66
N ASN A 208 -6.99 8.39 0.96
CA ASN A 208 -7.84 7.36 1.52
C ASN A 208 -8.59 6.63 0.41
N LEU A 209 -8.36 5.32 0.25
CA LEU A 209 -9.02 4.51 -0.79
C LEU A 209 -10.54 4.32 -0.55
N MET A 210 -11.05 4.73 0.61
CA MET A 210 -12.48 4.81 0.87
C MET A 210 -13.14 6.04 0.22
N GLU A 211 -12.34 7.04 -0.18
CA GLU A 211 -12.77 8.30 -0.78
C GLU A 211 -12.59 8.28 -2.31
N THR A 212 -13.16 9.28 -3.01
CA THR A 212 -13.01 9.37 -4.47
C THR A 212 -11.60 9.80 -4.85
N ALA A 213 -11.03 9.18 -5.89
CA ALA A 213 -9.69 9.48 -6.41
C ALA A 213 -9.69 10.34 -7.69
N SER A 214 -10.77 11.08 -7.97
CA SER A 214 -10.94 11.82 -9.24
C SER A 214 -9.81 12.81 -9.55
N GLY A 215 -9.20 13.42 -8.53
CA GLY A 215 -8.06 14.33 -8.67
C GLY A 215 -6.72 13.66 -9.02
N LEU A 216 -6.63 12.32 -9.03
CA LEU A 216 -5.40 11.59 -9.37
C LEU A 216 -5.28 11.29 -10.87
N GLY A 217 -6.38 11.42 -11.62
CA GLY A 217 -6.48 11.11 -13.04
C GLY A 217 -6.70 9.63 -13.33
N LYS A 218 -6.30 9.20 -14.54
CA LYS A 218 -6.40 7.81 -15.02
C LYS A 218 -5.04 7.12 -15.09
N PHE A 219 -5.02 5.80 -14.92
CA PHE A 219 -3.82 4.98 -14.86
C PHE A 219 -3.92 3.76 -15.76
N ASP A 220 -2.79 3.39 -16.37
CA ASP A 220 -2.63 2.23 -17.24
C ASP A 220 -2.37 0.95 -16.44
N LEU A 221 -1.80 1.10 -15.25
CA LEU A 221 -1.54 0.03 -14.31
C LEU A 221 -1.80 0.54 -12.89
N ILE A 222 -2.52 -0.25 -12.10
CA ILE A 222 -2.76 0.05 -10.68
C ILE A 222 -2.32 -1.15 -9.85
N PHE A 223 -1.35 -0.95 -8.96
CA PHE A 223 -1.08 -1.89 -7.88
C PHE A 223 -2.01 -1.59 -6.72
N CYS A 224 -2.71 -2.59 -6.21
CA CYS A 224 -3.47 -2.51 -4.96
C CYS A 224 -3.22 -3.81 -4.18
N ARG A 225 -1.98 -3.98 -3.71
CA ARG A 225 -1.46 -5.25 -3.21
C ARG A 225 -1.32 -5.26 -1.70
N HIS A 226 -1.86 -6.29 -1.06
CA HIS A 226 -1.87 -6.48 0.40
C HIS A 226 -2.58 -5.36 1.18
N VAL A 227 -3.52 -4.68 0.51
CA VAL A 227 -4.33 -3.60 1.08
C VAL A 227 -5.71 -4.09 1.50
N LEU A 228 -6.31 -4.96 0.67
CA LEU A 228 -7.67 -5.45 0.86
C LEU A 228 -7.75 -6.48 1.98
N SER A 229 -6.63 -7.11 2.32
CA SER A 229 -6.51 -8.03 3.44
C SER A 229 -6.93 -7.36 4.75
N GLY A 230 -7.96 -7.90 5.39
CA GLY A 230 -8.56 -7.36 6.63
C GLY A 230 -9.67 -6.33 6.43
N MET A 231 -9.91 -5.83 5.21
CA MET A 231 -11.02 -4.92 4.94
C MET A 231 -12.37 -5.65 4.97
N SER A 232 -13.42 -4.96 5.45
CA SER A 232 -14.79 -5.47 5.38
C SER A 232 -15.24 -5.69 3.93
N LYS A 233 -16.28 -6.50 3.71
CA LYS A 233 -16.84 -6.74 2.37
C LYS A 233 -17.26 -5.42 1.71
N ALA A 234 -17.99 -4.56 2.43
CA ALA A 234 -18.43 -3.26 1.94
C ALA A 234 -17.25 -2.35 1.56
N ALA A 235 -16.20 -2.35 2.37
CA ALA A 235 -15.01 -1.56 2.09
C ALA A 235 -14.26 -2.05 0.85
N ARG A 236 -14.12 -3.37 0.65
CA ARG A 236 -13.50 -3.93 -0.57
C ARG A 236 -14.28 -3.59 -1.83
N MET A 237 -15.62 -3.60 -1.76
CA MET A 237 -16.47 -3.14 -2.86
C MET A 237 -16.25 -1.67 -3.18
N ARG A 238 -16.23 -0.83 -2.13
CA ARG A 238 -15.95 0.61 -2.26
C ARG A 238 -14.60 0.89 -2.90
N VAL A 239 -13.55 0.18 -2.47
CA VAL A 239 -12.22 0.29 -3.07
C VAL A 239 -12.25 -0.13 -4.54
N ALA A 240 -12.94 -1.23 -4.89
CA ALA A 240 -13.07 -1.66 -6.27
C ALA A 240 -13.68 -0.57 -7.18
N GLU A 241 -14.73 0.12 -6.71
CA GLU A 241 -15.32 1.26 -7.44
C GLU A 241 -14.30 2.38 -7.67
N VAL A 242 -13.52 2.73 -6.65
CA VAL A 242 -12.49 3.78 -6.74
C VAL A 242 -11.39 3.40 -7.73
N LEU A 243 -10.92 2.15 -7.70
CA LEU A 243 -9.89 1.68 -8.62
C LEU A 243 -10.42 1.68 -10.07
N VAL A 244 -11.61 1.13 -10.31
CA VAL A 244 -12.26 1.11 -11.63
C VAL A 244 -12.47 2.52 -12.18
N ALA A 245 -12.92 3.44 -11.34
CA ALA A 245 -13.10 4.85 -11.71
C ALA A 245 -11.78 5.53 -12.11
N GLN A 246 -10.61 4.96 -11.78
CA GLN A 246 -9.28 5.48 -12.12
C GLN A 246 -8.59 4.68 -13.24
N MET A 247 -9.20 3.61 -13.76
CA MET A 247 -8.66 2.86 -14.88
C MET A 247 -8.73 3.65 -16.20
N ALA A 248 -7.61 3.70 -16.92
CA ALA A 248 -7.59 4.02 -18.33
C ALA A 248 -8.19 2.85 -19.15
N PRO A 249 -8.63 3.07 -20.40
CA PRO A 249 -9.11 1.99 -21.25
C PRO A 249 -8.07 0.87 -21.42
N GLY A 250 -8.43 -0.36 -21.02
CA GLY A 250 -7.54 -1.53 -21.06
C GLY A 250 -6.51 -1.60 -19.93
N ALA A 251 -6.62 -0.75 -18.91
CA ALA A 251 -5.74 -0.81 -17.74
C ALA A 251 -5.89 -2.13 -16.98
N VAL A 252 -4.86 -2.45 -16.20
CA VAL A 252 -4.81 -3.64 -15.33
C VAL A 252 -4.69 -3.22 -13.88
N ILE A 253 -5.42 -3.88 -13.00
CA ILE A 253 -5.22 -3.83 -11.54
C ILE A 253 -4.49 -5.10 -11.10
N LEU A 254 -3.43 -4.96 -10.31
CA LEU A 254 -2.70 -6.08 -9.70
C LEU A 254 -2.99 -6.15 -8.20
N LEU A 255 -3.48 -7.30 -7.74
CA LEU A 255 -3.73 -7.58 -6.33
C LEU A 255 -2.60 -8.40 -5.69
N GLY A 256 -2.52 -8.38 -4.36
CA GLY A 256 -1.56 -9.19 -3.61
C GLY A 256 -1.97 -10.65 -3.55
N GLU A 257 -1.04 -11.52 -3.19
CA GLU A 257 -1.36 -12.95 -3.01
C GLU A 257 -2.51 -13.14 -1.99
N GLY A 258 -3.51 -13.94 -2.38
CA GLY A 258 -4.69 -14.23 -1.56
C GLY A 258 -5.81 -13.17 -1.61
N GLU A 259 -5.62 -12.07 -2.33
CA GLU A 259 -6.65 -11.04 -2.51
C GLU A 259 -7.45 -11.26 -3.80
N THR A 260 -8.75 -10.90 -3.77
CA THR A 260 -9.65 -11.14 -4.91
C THR A 260 -10.84 -10.19 -4.89
N PHE A 261 -11.30 -9.80 -6.09
CA PHE A 261 -12.60 -9.15 -6.31
C PHE A 261 -13.71 -10.14 -6.71
N GLN A 262 -13.39 -11.43 -6.85
CA GLN A 262 -14.34 -12.45 -7.27
C GLN A 262 -15.52 -12.51 -6.29
N GLY A 263 -16.74 -12.41 -6.81
CA GLY A 263 -17.96 -12.43 -6.00
C GLY A 263 -18.14 -11.20 -5.09
N LEU A 264 -17.32 -10.15 -5.27
CA LEU A 264 -17.49 -8.85 -4.59
C LEU A 264 -18.15 -7.81 -5.49
N THR A 265 -17.83 -7.80 -6.78
CA THR A 265 -18.31 -6.80 -7.75
C THR A 265 -18.37 -7.37 -9.16
N ASP A 266 -19.28 -6.86 -9.98
CA ASP A 266 -19.38 -7.17 -11.41
C ASP A 266 -18.62 -6.14 -12.28
N LEU A 267 -17.95 -5.16 -11.67
CA LEU A 267 -17.18 -4.13 -12.38
C LEU A 267 -15.83 -4.64 -12.90
N LEU A 268 -15.32 -5.72 -12.32
CA LEU A 268 -14.00 -6.29 -12.58
C LEU A 268 -14.11 -7.79 -12.86
N GLU A 269 -13.28 -8.28 -13.78
CA GLU A 269 -13.10 -9.70 -14.05
C GLU A 269 -11.61 -10.08 -14.00
N PRO A 270 -11.27 -11.33 -13.67
CA PRO A 270 -9.88 -11.79 -13.69
C PRO A 270 -9.27 -11.63 -15.08
N ALA A 271 -8.06 -11.09 -15.15
CA ALA A 271 -7.27 -11.11 -16.38
C ALA A 271 -6.86 -12.55 -16.71
N ARG A 272 -6.93 -12.94 -17.99
CA ARG A 272 -6.67 -14.33 -18.41
C ARG A 272 -5.20 -14.73 -18.24
N ASP A 273 -4.31 -13.87 -18.72
CA ASP A 273 -2.88 -14.19 -18.84
C ASP A 273 -2.01 -13.48 -17.80
N ILE A 274 -2.65 -12.75 -16.88
CA ILE A 274 -1.98 -12.00 -15.82
C ILE A 274 -2.44 -12.56 -14.49
N ARG A 275 -1.59 -13.37 -13.86
CA ARG A 275 -1.84 -13.86 -12.50
C ARG A 275 -2.03 -12.67 -11.55
N GLN A 276 -3.06 -12.73 -10.71
CA GLN A 276 -3.49 -11.63 -9.81
C GLN A 276 -3.91 -10.34 -10.52
N GLY A 277 -4.02 -10.37 -11.85
CA GLY A 277 -4.50 -9.28 -12.68
C GLY A 277 -6.03 -9.24 -12.73
N TRP A 278 -6.56 -8.02 -12.76
CA TRP A 278 -7.97 -7.73 -12.90
C TRP A 278 -8.14 -6.64 -13.94
N VAL A 279 -9.15 -6.80 -14.80
CA VAL A 279 -9.50 -5.84 -15.84
C VAL A 279 -10.96 -5.41 -15.68
N ALA A 280 -11.34 -4.29 -16.29
CA ALA A 280 -12.74 -3.87 -16.32
C ALA A 280 -13.59 -4.96 -17.00
N ALA A 281 -14.76 -5.26 -16.44
CA ALA A 281 -15.63 -6.32 -16.93
C ALA A 281 -15.97 -6.16 -18.43
N GLY A 282 -15.97 -7.28 -19.16
CA GLY A 282 -16.24 -7.32 -20.59
C GLY A 282 -15.07 -6.85 -21.47
N THR A 283 -13.88 -6.66 -20.91
CA THR A 283 -12.69 -6.25 -21.68
C THR A 283 -11.65 -7.35 -21.84
N ALA A 284 -11.72 -8.46 -21.08
CA ALA A 284 -10.76 -9.57 -21.19
C ALA A 284 -10.73 -10.24 -22.59
N ASN A 285 -11.74 -10.02 -23.43
CA ASN A 285 -11.82 -10.52 -24.81
C ASN A 285 -11.24 -9.56 -25.87
N ARG A 286 -10.89 -8.32 -25.53
CA ARG A 286 -10.50 -7.28 -26.52
C ARG A 286 -8.98 -7.15 -26.73
N ALA A 287 -8.15 -7.72 -25.86
CA ALA A 287 -6.70 -7.64 -25.96
C ALA A 287 -6.07 -8.73 -26.86
N ALA A 288 -6.87 -9.68 -27.37
CA ALA A 288 -6.41 -10.81 -28.19
C ALA A 288 -6.88 -10.76 -29.65
N ALA A 289 -7.34 -9.60 -30.14
CA ALA A 289 -7.88 -9.40 -31.49
C ALA A 289 -7.09 -8.34 -32.25
#